data_AF-A0A0F8A078-F1
#
_entry.id   AF-A0A0F8A078-F1
#
_cell.length_a   1.000
_cell.length_b   1.000
_cell.length_c   1.000
_cell.angle_alpha   90.00
_cell.angle_beta   90.00
_cell.angle_gamma   90.00
#
_symmetry.space_group_name_H-M   'P 1'
#
loop_
_entity.id
_entity.type
_entity.pdbx_description
1 polymer ?
#
loop_
_entity_poly.entity_id
_entity_poly.type
_entity_poly.pdbx_seq_one_letter_code
_entity_poly.pdbx_strand_id
1 'polypeptide(L)'
;MCTKPDVIVVGAGLAGMSAAIAAAAQGASVVVIDRGHGGGTSAVSGGVVYAGGGTRQQAIAGYGDDSPENMCRYLALEVGSAVSDATLSTFCRESVHMIEWLESLGAKFEGTLCPFRTSFPTSQYSLYFSGNEKARPFSDVARPAPRGHRAVAAHQSGMSMTGRDLWQAVFESALHIGIKFHAASWVQELRLDTRGAVGGIRFRVMSPDAPLFRVHKALTRNAAELHAMQKTKKCTPEP
;
A
#
# COMPACT_ATOMS: atom_id res chain seq x y z
N MET A 1 13.75 -11.37 -27.76
CA MET A 1 12.88 -12.53 -27.48
C MET A 1 11.94 -12.16 -26.35
N CYS A 2 10.63 -12.12 -26.59
CA CYS A 2 9.65 -11.86 -25.53
C CYS A 2 9.30 -13.20 -24.89
N THR A 3 9.88 -13.49 -23.72
CA THR A 3 9.51 -14.69 -22.95
C THR A 3 8.09 -14.47 -22.41
N LYS A 4 7.18 -15.39 -22.71
CA LYS A 4 5.82 -15.39 -22.18
C LYS A 4 5.90 -15.48 -20.65
N PRO A 5 5.43 -14.48 -19.89
CA PRO A 5 5.44 -14.56 -18.43
C PRO A 5 4.39 -15.54 -17.93
N ASP A 6 4.62 -16.11 -16.76
CA ASP A 6 3.64 -16.94 -16.05
C ASP A 6 2.54 -16.08 -15.44
N VAL A 7 2.92 -14.89 -14.92
CA VAL A 7 2.00 -13.95 -14.28
C VAL A 7 2.15 -12.55 -14.87
N ILE A 8 1.00 -11.95 -15.22
CA ILE A 8 0.91 -10.54 -15.60
C ILE A 8 0.13 -9.79 -14.52
N VAL A 9 0.77 -8.79 -13.91
CA VAL A 9 0.14 -7.90 -12.94
C VAL A 9 -0.18 -6.58 -13.61
N VAL A 10 -1.42 -6.11 -13.48
CA VAL A 10 -1.88 -4.84 -14.03
C VAL A 10 -2.02 -3.82 -12.91
N GLY A 11 -1.15 -2.81 -12.90
CA GLY A 11 -1.03 -1.76 -11.89
C GLY A 11 0.19 -1.96 -10.99
N ALA A 12 1.04 -0.94 -10.90
CA ALA A 12 2.25 -0.91 -10.07
C ALA A 12 2.05 -0.04 -8.81
N GLY A 13 0.89 -0.16 -8.16
CA GLY A 13 0.67 0.31 -6.79
C GLY A 13 1.09 -0.74 -5.76
N LEU A 14 0.89 -0.50 -4.47
CA LEU A 14 1.31 -1.44 -3.41
C LEU A 14 0.70 -2.84 -3.58
N ALA A 15 -0.59 -2.95 -3.90
CA ALA A 15 -1.24 -4.25 -4.10
C ALA A 15 -0.62 -5.03 -5.27
N GLY A 16 -0.41 -4.37 -6.41
CA GLY A 16 0.17 -5.01 -7.59
C GLY A 16 1.63 -5.41 -7.39
N MET A 17 2.45 -4.53 -6.80
CA MET A 17 3.83 -4.88 -6.49
C MET A 17 3.91 -6.00 -5.45
N SER A 18 3.02 -6.02 -4.47
CA SER A 18 2.97 -7.10 -3.48
C SER A 18 2.62 -8.44 -4.11
N ALA A 19 1.60 -8.47 -4.98
CA ALA A 19 1.22 -9.66 -5.73
C ALA A 19 2.36 -10.14 -6.65
N ALA A 20 3.07 -9.21 -7.28
CA ALA A 20 4.19 -9.53 -8.16
C ALA A 20 5.35 -10.20 -7.39
N ILE A 21 5.72 -9.66 -6.22
CA ILE A 21 6.77 -10.24 -5.36
C ILE A 21 6.32 -11.61 -4.85
N ALA A 22 5.09 -11.75 -4.38
CA ALA A 22 4.57 -13.03 -3.90
C ALA A 22 4.57 -14.11 -5.00
N ALA A 23 4.20 -13.77 -6.23
CA ALA A 23 4.27 -14.69 -7.37
C ALA A 23 5.73 -15.05 -7.72
N ALA A 24 6.63 -14.07 -7.76
CA ALA A 24 8.04 -14.29 -8.06
C ALA A 24 8.74 -15.16 -6.99
N ALA A 25 8.37 -15.00 -5.71
CA ALA A 25 8.86 -15.84 -4.61
C ALA A 25 8.47 -17.31 -4.77
N GLN A 26 7.40 -17.60 -5.52
CA GLN A 26 6.98 -18.95 -5.89
C GLN A 26 7.59 -19.45 -7.22
N GLY A 27 8.59 -18.74 -7.75
CA GLY A 27 9.31 -19.11 -8.96
C GLY A 27 8.64 -18.69 -10.27
N ALA A 28 7.53 -17.95 -10.22
CA ALA A 28 6.86 -17.48 -11.43
C ALA A 28 7.66 -16.35 -12.11
N SER A 29 7.71 -16.36 -13.45
CA SER A 29 8.16 -15.21 -14.21
C SER A 29 7.07 -14.13 -14.27
N VAL A 30 7.37 -12.94 -13.76
CA VAL A 30 6.36 -11.87 -13.58
C VAL A 30 6.65 -10.64 -14.43
N VAL A 31 5.61 -10.12 -15.06
CA VAL A 31 5.61 -8.82 -15.72
C VAL A 31 4.55 -7.93 -15.08
N VAL A 32 4.95 -6.73 -14.64
CA VAL A 32 4.06 -5.70 -14.13
C VAL A 32 3.86 -4.63 -15.19
N ILE A 33 2.61 -4.20 -15.40
CA ILE A 33 2.24 -3.21 -16.41
C ILE A 33 1.45 -2.11 -15.74
N ASP A 34 1.87 -0.86 -15.89
CA ASP A 34 1.18 0.30 -15.32
C ASP A 34 0.89 1.35 -16.39
N ARG A 35 -0.30 1.94 -16.31
CA ARG A 35 -0.73 3.00 -17.23
C ARG A 35 0.13 4.25 -17.10
N GLY A 36 0.59 4.55 -15.88
CA GLY A 36 1.49 5.65 -15.56
C GLY A 36 2.92 5.17 -15.40
N HIS A 37 3.63 5.72 -14.42
CA HIS A 37 5.04 5.38 -14.16
C HIS A 37 5.21 4.63 -12.84
N GLY A 38 4.15 3.96 -12.37
CA GLY A 38 4.09 3.29 -11.07
C GLY A 38 3.65 4.20 -9.92
N GLY A 39 3.39 3.58 -8.77
CA GLY A 39 3.01 4.25 -7.53
C GLY A 39 1.51 4.41 -7.36
N GLY A 40 0.83 4.96 -8.38
CA GLY A 40 -0.61 5.24 -8.32
C GLY A 40 -0.98 6.06 -7.09
N THR A 41 -2.11 5.73 -6.47
CA THR A 41 -2.56 6.37 -5.22
C THR A 41 -1.69 5.99 -4.02
N SER A 42 -1.04 4.82 -4.04
CA SER A 42 -0.14 4.40 -2.96
C SER A 42 0.98 5.41 -2.75
N ALA A 43 1.62 5.86 -3.83
CA ALA A 43 2.75 6.79 -3.77
C ALA A 43 2.39 8.23 -3.37
N VAL A 44 1.10 8.58 -3.27
CA VAL A 44 0.63 9.88 -2.78
C VAL A 44 -0.20 9.78 -1.51
N SER A 45 -0.26 8.59 -0.91
CA SER A 45 -1.00 8.34 0.33
C SER A 45 -0.20 8.75 1.57
N GLY A 46 -0.86 8.73 2.72
CA GLY A 46 -0.22 8.92 4.02
C GLY A 46 0.73 7.80 4.45
N GLY A 47 0.85 6.71 3.68
CA GLY A 47 1.74 5.59 3.99
C GLY A 47 1.30 4.77 5.22
N VAL A 48 0.01 4.81 5.56
CA VAL A 48 -0.53 4.09 6.71
C VAL A 48 -0.96 2.69 6.28
N VAL A 49 -0.40 1.68 6.93
CA VAL A 49 -0.81 0.28 6.86
C VAL A 49 -1.63 -0.03 8.10
N TYR A 50 -2.85 -0.51 7.92
CA TYR A 50 -3.67 -0.98 9.05
C TYR A 50 -3.19 -2.39 9.43
N ALA A 51 -2.58 -2.52 10.60
CA ALA A 51 -2.06 -3.78 11.10
C ALA A 51 -2.16 -3.85 12.62
N GLY A 52 -2.27 -5.05 13.17
CA GLY A 52 -2.30 -5.27 14.61
C GLY A 52 -1.99 -6.71 14.95
N GLY A 53 -2.50 -7.15 16.09
CA GLY A 53 -2.30 -8.53 16.56
C GLY A 53 -0.98 -8.76 17.28
N GLY A 54 -0.35 -7.71 17.80
CA GLY A 54 0.87 -7.80 18.60
C GLY A 54 2.13 -7.55 17.78
N THR A 55 2.11 -6.58 16.86
CA THR A 55 3.31 -6.22 16.08
C THR A 55 4.44 -5.73 16.99
N ARG A 56 5.70 -5.83 16.52
CA ARG A 56 6.85 -5.28 17.25
C ARG A 56 6.68 -3.80 17.58
N GLN A 57 6.08 -3.02 16.69
CA GLN A 57 5.79 -1.60 16.89
C GLN A 57 4.75 -1.39 17.99
N GLN A 58 3.70 -2.22 18.05
CA GLN A 58 2.75 -2.22 19.17
C GLN A 58 3.43 -2.58 20.49
N ALA A 59 4.31 -3.58 20.52
CA ALA A 59 5.06 -3.97 21.71
C ALA A 59 5.92 -2.83 22.27
N ILE A 60 6.67 -2.13 21.40
CA ILE A 60 7.48 -0.96 21.76
C ILE A 60 6.60 0.15 22.37
N ALA A 61 5.38 0.33 21.85
CA ALA A 61 4.43 1.32 22.32
C ALA A 61 3.63 0.91 23.58
N GLY A 62 3.87 -0.29 24.13
CA GLY A 62 3.13 -0.80 25.29
C GLY A 62 1.78 -1.47 24.98
N TYR A 63 1.55 -1.87 23.73
CA TYR A 63 0.35 -2.56 23.22
C TYR A 63 0.67 -3.94 22.64
N GLY A 64 1.76 -4.57 23.09
CA GLY A 64 2.19 -5.89 22.59
C GLY A 64 1.25 -7.05 22.92
N ASP A 65 0.21 -6.79 23.71
CA ASP A 65 -0.84 -7.73 24.07
C ASP A 65 -2.10 -7.63 23.18
N ASP A 66 -2.08 -6.82 22.11
CA ASP A 66 -3.06 -6.97 21.03
C ASP A 66 -2.90 -8.36 20.39
N SER A 67 -3.99 -8.92 19.87
CA SER A 67 -4.00 -10.26 19.30
C SER A 67 -4.82 -10.30 18.01
N PRO A 68 -4.57 -11.25 17.09
CA PRO A 68 -5.41 -11.42 15.90
C PRO A 68 -6.90 -11.54 16.24
N GLU A 69 -7.25 -12.24 17.31
CA GLU A 69 -8.62 -12.39 17.79
C GLU A 69 -9.21 -11.06 18.27
N ASN A 70 -8.42 -10.26 19.00
CA ASN A 70 -8.85 -8.93 19.45
C ASN A 70 -9.05 -7.97 18.27
N MET A 71 -8.13 -7.98 17.31
CA MET A 71 -8.24 -7.23 16.05
C MET A 71 -9.47 -7.66 15.24
N CYS A 72 -9.73 -8.96 15.16
CA CYS A 72 -10.88 -9.49 14.43
C CYS A 72 -12.22 -9.17 15.09
N ARG A 73 -12.32 -9.20 16.43
CA ARG A 73 -13.55 -8.73 17.12
C ARG A 73 -13.85 -7.27 16.81
N TYR A 74 -12.83 -6.41 16.82
CA TYR A 74 -12.98 -5.00 16.44
C TYR A 74 -13.42 -4.86 14.99
N LEU A 75 -12.70 -5.49 14.06
CA LEU A 75 -12.94 -5.34 12.63
C LEU A 75 -14.27 -5.96 12.18
N ALA A 76 -14.72 -7.06 12.80
CA ALA A 76 -16.01 -7.67 12.47
C ALA A 76 -17.18 -6.69 12.66
N LEU A 77 -17.11 -5.86 13.72
CA LEU A 77 -18.08 -4.80 13.95
C LEU A 77 -17.90 -3.63 12.96
N GLU A 78 -16.65 -3.23 12.67
CA GLU A 78 -16.35 -2.11 11.78
C GLU A 78 -16.74 -2.38 10.31
N VAL A 79 -16.46 -3.59 9.80
CA VAL A 79 -16.68 -3.93 8.38
C VAL A 79 -18.07 -4.49 8.10
N GLY A 80 -18.77 -5.00 9.13
CA GLY A 80 -20.04 -5.69 8.98
C GLY A 80 -19.96 -6.81 7.94
N SER A 81 -20.85 -6.79 6.94
CA SER A 81 -20.89 -7.80 5.86
C SER A 81 -20.07 -7.42 4.62
N ALA A 82 -19.19 -6.42 4.69
CA ALA A 82 -18.42 -5.95 3.52
C ALA A 82 -17.39 -6.97 3.02
N VAL A 83 -16.93 -7.88 3.89
CA VAL A 83 -16.00 -8.98 3.58
C VAL A 83 -16.49 -10.27 4.24
N SER A 84 -16.04 -11.41 3.74
CA SER A 84 -16.32 -12.69 4.40
C SER A 84 -15.51 -12.87 5.68
N ASP A 85 -16.05 -13.64 6.63
CA ASP A 85 -15.36 -13.99 7.88
C ASP A 85 -14.00 -14.66 7.63
N ALA A 86 -13.91 -15.49 6.58
CA ALA A 86 -12.67 -16.17 6.20
C ALA A 86 -11.58 -15.17 5.74
N THR A 87 -11.96 -14.16 4.96
CA THR A 87 -11.05 -13.09 4.53
C THR A 87 -10.63 -12.25 5.72
N LEU A 88 -11.58 -11.85 6.58
CA LEU A 88 -11.29 -11.07 7.77
C LEU A 88 -10.37 -11.81 8.74
N SER A 89 -10.67 -13.07 9.04
CA SER A 89 -9.85 -13.93 9.91
C SER A 89 -8.42 -14.07 9.37
N THR A 90 -8.27 -14.26 8.06
CA THR A 90 -6.95 -14.34 7.43
C THR A 90 -6.21 -13.00 7.52
N PHE A 91 -6.89 -11.88 7.26
CA PHE A 91 -6.29 -10.56 7.40
C PHE A 91 -5.76 -10.30 8.81
N CYS A 92 -6.52 -10.62 9.87
CA CYS A 92 -6.04 -10.44 11.24
C CYS A 92 -4.87 -11.36 11.58
N ARG A 93 -4.95 -12.65 11.19
CA ARG A 93 -3.92 -13.66 11.51
C ARG A 93 -2.59 -13.37 10.82
N GLU A 94 -2.62 -12.95 9.56
CA GLU A 94 -1.42 -12.64 8.78
C GLU A 94 -0.89 -11.23 9.05
N SER A 95 -1.57 -10.42 9.87
CA SER A 95 -1.27 -8.99 10.02
C SER A 95 0.13 -8.70 10.54
N VAL A 96 0.65 -9.49 11.48
CA VAL A 96 2.01 -9.32 12.03
C VAL A 96 3.04 -9.66 10.94
N HIS A 97 2.88 -10.83 10.31
CA HIS A 97 3.76 -11.28 9.23
C HIS A 97 3.76 -10.31 8.04
N MET A 98 2.63 -9.69 7.72
CA MET A 98 2.55 -8.66 6.67
C MET A 98 3.45 -7.45 6.97
N ILE A 99 3.48 -6.95 8.22
CA ILE A 99 4.36 -5.83 8.59
C ILE A 99 5.82 -6.25 8.50
N GLU A 100 6.16 -7.41 9.04
CA GLU A 100 7.53 -7.96 8.97
C GLU A 100 7.99 -8.18 7.52
N TRP A 101 7.09 -8.67 6.67
CA TRP A 101 7.35 -8.86 5.25
C TRP A 101 7.60 -7.52 4.55
N LEU A 102 6.77 -6.49 4.79
CA LEU A 102 7.02 -5.16 4.25
C LEU A 102 8.36 -4.59 4.74
N GLU A 103 8.73 -4.78 6.02
CA GLU A 103 10.05 -4.39 6.55
C GLU A 103 11.19 -5.13 5.84
N SER A 104 11.01 -6.42 5.52
CA SER A 104 11.99 -7.22 4.75
C SER A 104 12.21 -6.70 3.32
N LEU A 105 11.21 -6.01 2.76
CA LEU A 105 11.29 -5.34 1.45
C LEU A 105 11.87 -3.92 1.55
N GLY A 106 12.31 -3.50 2.73
CA GLY A 106 12.94 -2.20 2.99
C GLY A 106 12.00 -1.12 3.50
N ALA A 107 10.70 -1.41 3.70
CA ALA A 107 9.81 -0.48 4.38
C ALA A 107 10.27 -0.30 5.84
N LYS A 108 9.90 0.84 6.43
CA LYS A 108 10.30 1.16 7.81
C LYS A 108 9.08 1.57 8.63
N PHE A 109 8.90 0.94 9.79
CA PHE A 109 7.87 1.27 10.76
C PHE A 109 8.48 1.36 12.16
N GLU A 110 8.03 2.34 12.94
CA GLU A 110 8.50 2.58 14.31
C GLU A 110 7.35 2.51 15.31
N GLY A 111 7.68 2.21 16.57
CA GLY A 111 6.71 2.15 17.69
C GLY A 111 6.43 3.50 18.36
N THR A 112 6.65 4.63 17.67
CA THR A 112 6.41 5.96 18.22
C THR A 112 4.92 6.29 18.20
N LEU A 113 4.27 6.14 19.36
CA LEU A 113 2.83 6.35 19.52
C LEU A 113 2.46 7.84 19.56
N CYS A 114 1.46 8.24 18.77
CA CYS A 114 0.85 9.56 18.87
C CYS A 114 0.03 9.71 20.17
N PRO A 115 0.32 10.70 21.04
CA PRO A 115 -0.30 10.81 22.36
C PRO A 115 -1.70 11.45 22.35
N PHE A 116 -2.16 11.97 21.20
CA PHE A 116 -3.44 12.66 21.07
C PHE A 116 -4.28 12.07 19.91
N ARG A 117 -5.59 12.37 19.90
CA ARG A 117 -6.50 11.96 18.83
C ARG A 117 -6.20 12.76 17.56
N THR A 118 -6.00 12.06 16.45
CA THR A 118 -5.81 12.68 15.13
C THR A 118 -6.29 11.74 14.03
N SER A 119 -6.72 12.28 12.90
CA SER A 119 -6.97 11.51 11.68
C SER A 119 -5.68 11.12 10.95
N PHE A 120 -4.61 11.91 11.12
CA PHE A 120 -3.30 11.66 10.56
C PHE A 120 -2.22 12.34 11.42
N PRO A 121 -1.23 11.60 11.95
CA PRO A 121 -0.20 12.18 12.81
C PRO A 121 0.86 12.96 12.02
N THR A 122 1.61 13.81 12.74
CA THR A 122 2.82 14.45 12.22
C THR A 122 3.93 13.42 12.01
N SER A 123 5.02 13.81 11.34
CA SER A 123 6.14 12.92 11.04
C SER A 123 6.83 12.30 12.27
N GLN A 124 6.60 12.82 13.47
CA GLN A 124 7.18 12.34 14.74
C GLN A 124 6.58 11.02 15.22
N TYR A 125 5.41 10.63 14.72
CA TYR A 125 4.70 9.43 15.17
C TYR A 125 4.47 8.46 14.02
N SER A 126 4.79 7.20 14.26
CA SER A 126 4.66 6.10 13.30
C SER A 126 3.57 5.10 13.70
N LEU A 127 2.97 5.27 14.88
CA LEU A 127 1.86 4.45 15.36
C LEU A 127 0.76 5.35 15.94
N TYR A 128 -0.50 5.08 15.60
CA TYR A 128 -1.65 5.81 16.15
C TYR A 128 -2.96 5.01 16.10
N PHE A 129 -3.97 5.51 16.82
CA PHE A 129 -5.34 5.03 16.73
C PHE A 129 -5.98 5.61 15.46
N SER A 130 -6.09 4.80 14.42
CA SER A 130 -6.47 5.22 13.08
C SER A 130 -7.94 5.00 12.74
N GLY A 131 -8.69 4.31 13.60
CA GLY A 131 -10.11 4.06 13.41
C GLY A 131 -10.92 4.40 14.65
N ASN A 132 -11.92 3.57 14.92
CA ASN A 132 -12.85 3.74 16.03
C ASN A 132 -12.46 2.91 17.26
N GLU A 133 -11.23 2.42 17.38
CA GLU A 133 -10.86 1.41 18.37
C GLU A 133 -11.10 1.85 19.82
N LYS A 134 -11.08 3.17 20.10
CA LYS A 134 -11.39 3.74 21.43
C LYS A 134 -12.86 4.15 21.61
N ALA A 135 -13.64 4.22 20.55
CA ALA A 135 -15.02 4.68 20.59
C ALA A 135 -15.97 3.54 20.97
N ARG A 136 -17.08 3.86 21.63
CA ARG A 136 -18.20 2.90 21.73
C ARG A 136 -18.91 2.80 20.38
N PRO A 137 -19.46 1.64 20.01
CA PRO A 137 -19.50 0.38 20.78
C PRO A 137 -18.24 -0.50 20.63
N PHE A 138 -17.23 -0.07 19.86
CA PHE A 138 -16.04 -0.88 19.54
C PHE A 138 -15.21 -1.26 20.76
N SER A 139 -15.01 -0.31 21.69
CA SER A 139 -14.27 -0.55 22.93
C SER A 139 -14.99 -1.49 23.92
N ASP A 140 -16.27 -1.78 23.70
CA ASP A 140 -17.04 -2.73 24.51
C ASP A 140 -16.85 -4.19 24.04
N VAL A 141 -16.45 -4.41 22.78
CA VAL A 141 -16.28 -5.76 22.18
C VAL A 141 -14.82 -6.16 21.94
N ALA A 142 -13.92 -5.18 21.90
CA ALA A 142 -12.49 -5.40 21.73
C ALA A 142 -11.71 -4.42 22.58
N ARG A 143 -10.57 -4.89 23.12
CA ARG A 143 -9.66 -4.00 23.84
C ARG A 143 -9.06 -3.00 22.84
N PRO A 144 -9.11 -1.68 23.11
CA PRO A 144 -8.54 -0.69 22.22
C PRO A 144 -7.03 -0.90 22.02
N ALA A 145 -6.59 -0.95 20.75
CA ALA A 145 -5.18 -1.00 20.38
C ALA A 145 -4.94 -0.09 19.16
N PRO A 146 -3.79 0.62 19.09
CA PRO A 146 -3.44 1.41 17.91
C PRO A 146 -3.02 0.48 16.78
N ARG A 147 -3.59 0.66 15.59
CA ARG A 147 -3.35 -0.19 14.42
C ARG A 147 -2.92 0.56 13.16
N GLY A 148 -2.87 1.89 13.22
CA GLY A 148 -2.36 2.72 12.14
C GLY A 148 -0.84 2.76 12.13
N HIS A 149 -0.20 1.88 11.35
CA HIS A 149 1.26 1.83 11.17
C HIS A 149 1.65 2.76 10.02
N ARG A 150 2.13 3.96 10.33
CA ARG A 150 2.61 4.92 9.33
C ARG A 150 4.06 4.61 8.98
N ALA A 151 4.33 4.46 7.68
CA ALA A 151 5.69 4.28 7.18
C ALA A 151 6.56 5.52 7.48
N VAL A 152 7.84 5.26 7.69
CA VAL A 152 8.87 6.27 7.98
C VAL A 152 9.51 6.73 6.66
N ALA A 153 9.53 8.05 6.42
CA ALA A 153 10.23 8.63 5.27
C ALA A 153 11.72 8.86 5.55
N ALA A 154 12.54 8.84 4.50
CA ALA A 154 13.97 9.16 4.60
C ALA A 154 14.24 10.62 5.02
N HIS A 155 13.31 11.52 4.74
CA HIS A 155 13.34 12.91 5.18
C HIS A 155 12.01 13.26 5.87
N GLN A 156 12.07 13.56 7.17
CA GLN A 156 10.92 13.91 7.99
C GLN A 156 10.90 15.41 8.23
N SER A 157 9.88 16.12 7.72
CA SER A 157 9.58 17.48 8.18
C SER A 157 8.08 17.74 8.14
N GLY A 158 7.52 18.16 9.28
CA GLY A 158 6.10 18.49 9.39
C GLY A 158 5.16 17.30 9.12
N MET A 159 4.11 17.53 8.32
CA MET A 159 3.10 16.52 7.96
C MET A 159 3.41 15.94 6.58
N SER A 160 4.43 15.08 6.49
CA SER A 160 4.86 14.48 5.22
C SER A 160 4.04 13.23 4.89
N MET A 161 3.64 13.10 3.62
CA MET A 161 3.02 11.89 3.07
C MET A 161 4.10 10.84 2.80
N THR A 162 4.02 9.68 3.45
CA THR A 162 5.06 8.64 3.39
C THR A 162 4.69 7.46 2.50
N GLY A 163 3.55 7.54 1.81
CA GLY A 163 3.11 6.51 0.86
C GLY A 163 4.09 6.32 -0.30
N ARG A 164 4.83 7.37 -0.69
CA ARG A 164 5.91 7.26 -1.69
C ARG A 164 7.04 6.37 -1.17
N ASP A 165 7.53 6.63 0.04
CA ASP A 165 8.63 5.86 0.64
C ASP A 165 8.25 4.39 0.80
N LEU A 166 7.05 4.11 1.31
CA LEU A 166 6.52 2.75 1.43
C LEU A 166 6.45 2.05 0.07
N TRP A 167 5.86 2.71 -0.94
CA TRP A 167 5.78 2.16 -2.28
C TRP A 167 7.16 1.95 -2.90
N GLN A 168 8.07 2.90 -2.72
CA GLN A 168 9.41 2.87 -3.33
C GLN A 168 10.23 1.70 -2.79
N ALA A 169 10.19 1.42 -1.49
CA ALA A 169 10.85 0.25 -0.89
C ALA A 169 10.37 -1.05 -1.55
N VAL A 170 9.05 -1.26 -1.61
CA VAL A 170 8.45 -2.44 -2.23
C VAL A 170 8.76 -2.51 -3.73
N PHE A 171 8.70 -1.39 -4.44
CA PHE A 171 8.96 -1.32 -5.87
C PHE A 171 10.41 -1.63 -6.21
N GLU A 172 11.38 -1.06 -5.49
CA GLU A 172 12.80 -1.32 -5.67
C GLU A 172 13.16 -2.77 -5.36
N SER A 173 12.59 -3.33 -4.29
CA SER A 173 12.75 -4.75 -3.96
C SER A 173 12.24 -5.66 -5.07
N ALA A 174 11.08 -5.37 -5.65
CA ALA A 174 10.53 -6.11 -6.80
C ALA A 174 11.46 -6.08 -8.01
N LEU A 175 12.02 -4.92 -8.35
CA LEU A 175 12.97 -4.80 -9.46
C LEU A 175 14.28 -5.55 -9.18
N HIS A 176 14.74 -5.54 -7.93
CA HIS A 176 15.96 -6.24 -7.52
C HIS A 176 15.87 -7.76 -7.73
N ILE A 177 14.69 -8.34 -7.48
CA ILE A 177 14.46 -9.78 -7.71
C ILE A 177 14.09 -10.14 -9.16
N GLY A 178 14.25 -9.20 -10.10
CA GLY A 178 14.14 -9.45 -11.54
C GLY A 178 12.73 -9.34 -12.12
N ILE A 179 11.76 -8.78 -11.38
CA ILE A 179 10.42 -8.51 -11.92
C ILE A 179 10.52 -7.44 -13.02
N LYS A 180 9.94 -7.73 -14.19
CA LYS A 180 9.94 -6.80 -15.32
C LYS A 180 8.81 -5.78 -15.16
N PHE A 181 9.09 -4.52 -15.45
CA PHE A 181 8.12 -3.43 -15.34
C PHE A 181 7.95 -2.67 -16.67
N HIS A 182 6.70 -2.51 -17.12
CA HIS A 182 6.32 -1.68 -18.25
C HIS A 182 5.50 -0.48 -17.78
N ALA A 183 6.15 0.69 -17.74
CA ALA A 183 5.49 1.98 -17.55
C ALA A 183 4.78 2.46 -18.83
N ALA A 184 3.95 3.50 -18.70
CA ALA A 184 3.22 4.17 -19.78
C ALA A 184 2.49 3.16 -20.70
N SER A 185 1.91 2.13 -20.08
CA SER A 185 1.37 0.95 -20.75
C SER A 185 -0.08 0.73 -20.35
N TRP A 186 -0.99 0.92 -21.31
CA TRP A 186 -2.41 0.86 -21.08
C TRP A 186 -2.98 -0.48 -21.53
N VAL A 187 -3.36 -1.32 -20.55
CA VAL A 187 -4.09 -2.57 -20.78
C VAL A 187 -5.52 -2.26 -21.24
N GLN A 188 -5.94 -2.89 -22.34
CA GLN A 188 -7.21 -2.61 -23.01
C GLN A 188 -8.18 -3.79 -22.98
N GLU A 189 -7.69 -5.03 -22.86
CA GLU A 189 -8.51 -6.23 -23.01
C GLU A 189 -7.87 -7.45 -22.35
N LEU A 190 -8.71 -8.33 -21.77
CA LEU A 190 -8.35 -9.70 -21.40
C LEU A 190 -8.54 -10.61 -22.62
N ARG A 191 -7.56 -11.47 -22.91
CA ARG A 191 -7.69 -12.51 -23.93
C ARG A 191 -8.10 -13.81 -23.26
N LEU A 192 -9.24 -14.36 -23.67
CA LEU A 192 -9.75 -15.63 -23.15
C LEU A 192 -9.44 -16.76 -24.13
N ASP A 193 -9.21 -17.97 -23.60
CA ASP A 193 -9.15 -19.20 -24.39
C ASP A 193 -10.56 -19.71 -24.74
N THR A 194 -10.64 -20.81 -25.48
CA THR A 194 -11.91 -21.41 -25.91
C THR A 194 -12.77 -21.95 -24.76
N ARG A 195 -12.21 -22.09 -23.55
CA ARG A 195 -12.89 -22.53 -22.33
C ARG A 195 -13.25 -21.36 -21.41
N GLY A 196 -12.95 -20.12 -21.82
CA GLY A 196 -13.18 -18.91 -21.03
C GLY A 196 -12.10 -18.60 -19.99
N ALA A 197 -10.97 -19.32 -19.98
CA ALA A 197 -9.86 -19.04 -19.09
C ALA A 197 -9.01 -17.87 -19.64
N VAL A 198 -8.44 -17.05 -18.75
CA VAL A 198 -7.57 -15.93 -19.16
C VAL A 198 -6.24 -16.46 -19.71
N GLY A 199 -6.00 -16.24 -21.01
CA GLY A 199 -4.77 -16.62 -21.71
C GLY A 199 -3.77 -15.47 -21.91
N GLY A 200 -4.17 -14.23 -21.62
CA GLY A 200 -3.29 -13.06 -21.68
C GLY A 200 -4.04 -11.74 -21.72
N ILE A 201 -3.35 -10.70 -22.19
CA ILE A 201 -3.90 -9.34 -22.32
C ILE A 201 -3.51 -8.70 -23.66
N ARG A 202 -4.29 -7.71 -24.09
CA ARG A 202 -3.87 -6.72 -25.10
C ARG A 202 -3.63 -5.39 -24.42
N PHE A 203 -2.49 -4.76 -24.71
CA PHE A 203 -2.14 -3.45 -24.17
C PHE A 203 -1.42 -2.59 -25.22
N ARG A 204 -1.47 -1.27 -25.03
CA ARG A 204 -0.66 -0.30 -25.79
C ARG A 204 0.47 0.17 -24.91
N VAL A 205 1.67 0.26 -25.46
CA VAL A 205 2.87 0.72 -24.75
C VAL A 205 3.49 1.90 -25.47
N MET A 206 3.87 2.91 -24.71
CA MET A 206 4.77 3.95 -25.20
C MET A 206 6.20 3.44 -25.07
N SER A 207 6.94 3.36 -26.19
CA SER A 207 8.33 2.89 -26.15
C SER A 207 9.17 3.75 -25.19
N PRO A 208 9.93 3.15 -24.25
CA PRO A 208 10.82 3.88 -23.36
C PRO A 208 11.87 4.73 -24.10
N ASP A 209 12.25 4.31 -25.31
CA ASP A 209 13.24 5.01 -26.15
C ASP A 209 12.65 6.19 -26.92
N ALA A 210 11.32 6.31 -26.97
CA ALA A 210 10.66 7.41 -27.68
C ALA A 210 10.84 8.74 -26.92
N PRO A 211 11.13 9.87 -27.60
CA PRO A 211 11.20 11.18 -26.96
C PRO A 211 9.95 11.53 -26.16
N LEU A 212 8.78 11.12 -26.66
CA LEU A 212 7.49 11.33 -26.00
C LEU A 212 7.37 10.66 -24.63
N PHE A 213 8.12 9.58 -24.36
CA PHE A 213 8.11 8.92 -23.04
C PHE A 213 8.63 9.85 -21.95
N ARG A 214 9.73 10.56 -22.21
CA ARG A 214 10.31 11.54 -21.28
C ARG A 214 9.36 12.72 -21.05
N VAL A 215 8.71 13.21 -22.12
CA VAL A 215 7.71 14.28 -22.04
C VAL A 215 6.50 13.82 -21.22
N HIS A 216 5.96 12.63 -21.51
CA HIS A 216 4.84 12.04 -20.78
C HIS A 216 5.15 11.87 -19.29
N LYS A 217 6.36 11.42 -18.94
CA LYS A 217 6.83 11.33 -17.56
C LYS A 217 6.88 12.69 -16.86
N ALA A 218 7.45 13.70 -17.52
CA ALA A 218 7.52 15.05 -16.97
C ALA A 218 6.12 15.65 -16.75
N LEU A 219 5.24 15.53 -17.75
CA LEU A 219 3.86 16.04 -17.66
C LEU A 219 3.06 15.32 -16.56
N THR A 220 3.22 14.00 -16.43
CA THR A 220 2.56 13.21 -15.36
C THR A 220 2.99 13.70 -13.98
N ARG A 221 4.29 13.96 -13.79
CA ARG A 221 4.82 14.50 -12.53
C ARG A 221 4.28 15.90 -12.24
N ASN A 222 4.34 16.80 -13.22
CA ASN A 222 3.86 18.18 -13.07
C ASN A 222 2.35 18.22 -12.76
N ALA A 223 1.55 17.36 -13.40
CA ALA A 223 0.12 17.25 -13.12
C ALA A 223 -0.15 16.80 -11.67
N ALA A 224 0.64 15.85 -11.15
CA ALA A 224 0.54 15.42 -9.77
C ALA A 224 0.89 16.54 -8.77
N GLU A 225 1.94 17.32 -9.06
CA GLU A 225 2.35 18.48 -8.25
C GLU A 225 1.26 19.57 -8.24
N LEU A 226 0.68 19.90 -9.40
CA LEU A 226 -0.40 20.88 -9.50
C LEU A 226 -1.66 20.44 -8.73
N HIS A 227 -2.04 19.16 -8.82
CA HIS A 227 -3.15 18.62 -8.02
C HIS A 227 -2.89 18.70 -6.52
N ALA A 228 -1.65 18.51 -6.07
CA ALA A 228 -1.29 18.69 -4.67
C ALA A 228 -1.40 20.16 -4.25
N MET A 229 -0.93 21.10 -5.08
CA MET A 229 -1.01 22.55 -4.83
C MET A 229 -2.46 23.08 -4.79
N GLN A 230 -3.36 22.54 -5.61
CA GLN A 230 -4.78 22.93 -5.57
C GLN A 230 -5.46 22.50 -4.27
N LYS A 231 -5.04 21.37 -3.68
CA LYS A 231 -5.56 20.91 -2.38
C LYS A 231 -5.07 21.77 -1.23
N THR A 232 -3.82 22.25 -1.24
CA THR A 232 -3.28 23.10 -0.18
C THR A 232 -3.89 24.50 -0.17
N LYS A 233 -4.23 25.06 -1.34
CA LYS A 233 -4.93 26.36 -1.43
C LYS A 233 -6.35 26.37 -0.85
N LYS A 234 -7.00 25.20 -0.69
CA LYS A 234 -8.34 25.10 -0.08
C LYS A 234 -8.32 25.02 1.46
N CYS A 235 -7.15 24.98 2.09
CA CYS A 235 -6.99 24.85 3.54
C CYS A 235 -6.52 26.13 4.25
N THR A 236 -6.52 27.29 3.59
CA THR A 236 -6.39 28.57 4.29
C THR A 236 -7.74 28.89 4.95
N PRO A 237 -7.81 29.05 6.29
CA PRO A 237 -9.03 29.54 6.92
C PRO A 237 -9.33 30.94 6.36
N GLU A 238 -10.56 31.16 5.91
CA GLU A 238 -11.05 32.51 5.69
C GLU A 238 -11.00 33.29 7.02
N PRO A 239 -10.64 34.59 6.99
CA PRO A 239 -10.49 35.41 8.19
C PRO A 239 -11.78 35.58 8.98
#